data_AF-A0A7J8SFF2-F1
#
_entry.id   AF-A0A7J8SFF2-F1
#
_cell.length_a   1.000
_cell.length_b   1.000
_cell.length_c   1.000
_cell.angle_alpha   90.00
_cell.angle_beta   90.00
_cell.angle_gamma   90.00
#
_symmetry.space_group_name_H-M   'P 1'
#
loop_
_entity.id
_entity.type
_entity.pdbx_description
1 polymer ?
#
loop_
_entity_poly.entity_id
_entity_poly.type
_entity_poly.pdbx_seq_one_letter_code
_entity_poly.pdbx_strand_id
1 'polypeptide(L)'
;MGDEVDGVPGIQHLVPGFGRRTALKLLKKHGSLENLLNAASVRTVGRQYAQEALTKYADYLRRNYEVLALRRDVDVHLQEEWLLERDTSNDANVFNRVRLSLNSKKLELELDLRLAAQNSAQDLLDTII
;
A
#
# COMPACT_ATOMS: atom_id res chain seq x y z
N MET A 1 -2.52 -0.14 -11.12
CA MET A 1 -1.72 -1.33 -10.72
C MET A 1 -2.62 -2.52 -10.44
N GLY A 2 -3.94 -2.31 -10.31
CA GLY A 2 -4.83 -3.36 -9.82
C GLY A 2 -4.78 -3.46 -8.30
N ASP A 3 -5.66 -4.29 -7.80
CA ASP A 3 -5.77 -4.74 -6.42
C ASP A 3 -5.98 -6.25 -6.45
N GLU A 4 -4.97 -7.02 -6.06
CA GLU A 4 -5.02 -8.48 -6.10
C GLU A 4 -5.90 -9.06 -4.99
N VAL A 5 -5.99 -8.38 -3.84
CA VAL A 5 -6.83 -8.79 -2.72
C VAL A 5 -8.30 -8.69 -3.12
N ASP A 6 -8.66 -7.63 -3.85
CA ASP A 6 -10.02 -7.41 -4.34
C ASP A 6 -10.28 -8.05 -5.71
N GLY A 7 -9.34 -8.83 -6.24
CA GLY A 7 -9.51 -9.54 -7.52
C GLY A 7 -9.59 -8.62 -8.75
N VAL A 8 -9.04 -7.41 -8.68
CA VAL A 8 -8.98 -6.44 -9.78
C VAL A 8 -7.56 -6.44 -10.38
N PRO A 9 -7.30 -7.18 -11.47
CA PRO A 9 -5.96 -7.25 -12.03
C PRO A 9 -5.53 -5.91 -12.63
N GLY A 10 -4.27 -5.53 -12.46
CA GLY A 10 -3.68 -4.43 -13.21
C GLY A 10 -3.14 -4.89 -14.57
N ILE A 11 -2.74 -3.96 -15.44
CA ILE A 11 -2.24 -4.32 -16.78
C ILE A 11 -0.84 -4.93 -16.82
N GLN A 12 -0.18 -5.13 -15.67
CA GLN A 12 1.20 -5.65 -15.59
C GLN A 12 1.37 -7.03 -16.26
N HIS A 13 0.33 -7.87 -16.22
CA HIS A 13 0.33 -9.19 -16.86
C HIS A 13 0.16 -9.10 -18.39
N LEU A 14 -0.41 -8.01 -18.90
CA LEU A 14 -0.61 -7.75 -20.33
C LEU A 14 0.57 -6.98 -20.93
N VAL A 15 1.17 -6.09 -20.14
CA VAL A 15 2.28 -5.21 -20.53
C VAL A 15 3.39 -5.33 -19.48
N PRO A 16 4.29 -6.32 -19.63
CA PRO A 16 5.47 -6.45 -18.78
C PRO A 16 6.28 -5.14 -18.77
N GLY A 17 6.61 -4.64 -17.58
CA GLY A 17 7.32 -3.37 -17.39
C GLY A 17 6.42 -2.15 -17.14
N PHE A 18 5.10 -2.24 -17.33
CA PHE A 18 4.16 -1.20 -16.88
C PHE A 18 3.87 -1.32 -15.37
N GLY A 19 4.89 -1.10 -14.53
CA GLY A 19 4.81 -1.24 -13.08
C GLY A 19 4.57 0.06 -12.32
N ARG A 20 4.57 -0.03 -10.98
CA ARG A 20 4.26 1.07 -10.04
C ARG A 20 5.03 2.34 -10.35
N ARG A 21 6.33 2.22 -10.64
CA ARG A 21 7.21 3.36 -10.97
C ARG A 21 6.75 4.10 -12.23
N THR A 22 6.39 3.36 -13.28
CA THR A 22 5.90 3.93 -14.55
C THR A 22 4.56 4.64 -14.34
N ALA A 23 3.60 3.98 -13.69
CA ALA A 23 2.29 4.59 -13.44
C ALA A 23 2.40 5.83 -12.54
N LEU A 24 3.22 5.77 -11.48
CA LEU A 24 3.42 6.92 -10.59
C LEU A 24 4.02 8.11 -11.34
N LYS A 25 5.00 7.90 -12.22
CA LYS A 25 5.60 8.97 -13.03
C LYS A 25 4.58 9.61 -13.97
N LEU A 26 3.74 8.79 -14.61
CA LEU A 26 2.70 9.26 -15.52
C LEU A 26 1.60 10.01 -14.76
N LEU A 27 1.10 9.47 -13.66
CA LEU A 27 0.08 10.12 -12.83
C LEU A 27 0.58 11.42 -12.21
N LYS A 28 1.83 11.48 -11.73
CA LYS A 28 2.43 12.75 -11.24
C LYS A 28 2.47 13.82 -12.32
N LYS A 29 2.67 13.45 -13.59
CA LYS A 29 2.74 14.39 -14.71
C LYS A 29 1.36 14.84 -15.21
N HIS A 30 0.36 13.95 -15.16
CA HIS A 30 -0.96 14.18 -15.77
C HIS A 30 -2.09 14.44 -14.75
N GLY A 31 -1.85 14.20 -13.47
CA GLY A 31 -2.77 14.48 -12.36
C GLY A 31 -3.84 13.41 -12.13
N SER A 32 -4.49 12.94 -13.20
CA SER A 32 -5.55 11.92 -13.12
C SER A 32 -5.41 10.87 -14.22
N LEU A 33 -6.13 9.75 -14.06
CA LEU A 33 -6.21 8.71 -15.08
C LEU A 33 -6.84 9.26 -16.37
N GLU A 34 -7.97 9.98 -16.28
CA GLU A 34 -8.62 10.54 -17.46
C GLU A 34 -7.73 11.55 -18.19
N ASN A 35 -7.04 12.44 -17.48
CA ASN A 35 -6.11 13.36 -18.12
C ASN A 35 -4.94 12.63 -18.79
N LEU A 36 -4.49 11.52 -18.21
CA LEU A 36 -3.45 10.68 -18.80
C LEU A 36 -3.94 10.01 -20.09
N LEU A 37 -5.13 9.39 -20.06
CA LEU A 37 -5.72 8.71 -21.22
C LEU A 37 -6.07 9.68 -22.35
N ASN A 38 -6.63 10.85 -22.02
CA ASN A 38 -6.91 11.91 -22.99
C ASN A 38 -5.63 12.50 -23.58
N ALA A 39 -4.56 12.63 -22.78
CA ALA A 39 -3.28 13.04 -23.31
C ALA A 39 -2.69 11.97 -24.24
N ALA A 40 -2.81 10.68 -23.89
CA ALA A 40 -2.34 9.56 -24.69
C ALA A 40 -3.08 9.44 -26.03
N SER A 41 -4.36 9.81 -26.12
CA SER A 41 -5.10 9.76 -27.39
C SER A 41 -4.69 10.85 -28.38
N VAL A 42 -4.17 11.98 -27.89
CA VAL A 42 -3.77 13.13 -28.72
C VAL A 42 -2.27 13.16 -29.00
N ARG A 43 -1.43 12.73 -28.05
CA ARG A 43 0.04 12.80 -28.17
C ARG A 43 0.73 11.66 -27.43
N THR A 44 1.99 11.44 -27.75
CA THR A 44 2.82 10.45 -27.06
C THR A 44 3.05 10.84 -25.59
N VAL A 45 2.74 9.91 -24.69
CA VAL A 45 3.03 9.99 -23.26
C VAL A 45 3.98 8.87 -22.85
N GLY A 46 5.07 9.23 -22.17
CA GLY A 46 6.08 8.28 -21.74
C GLY A 46 6.85 7.65 -22.91
N ARG A 47 7.26 6.40 -22.74
CA ARG A 47 7.93 5.59 -23.78
C ARG A 47 6.89 4.89 -24.64
N GLN A 48 7.28 4.46 -25.83
CA GLN A 48 6.40 3.80 -26.79
C GLN A 48 5.58 2.65 -26.19
N TYR A 49 6.20 1.74 -25.42
CA TYR A 49 5.45 0.64 -24.78
C TYR A 49 4.34 1.14 -23.82
N ALA A 50 4.57 2.25 -23.13
CA ALA A 50 3.61 2.82 -22.19
C ALA A 50 2.48 3.54 -22.94
N GLN A 51 2.83 4.22 -24.04
CA GLN A 51 1.86 4.80 -24.96
C GLN A 51 0.92 3.73 -25.52
N GLU A 52 1.49 2.66 -26.09
CA GLU A 52 0.72 1.53 -26.65
C GLU A 52 -0.17 0.87 -25.59
N ALA A 53 0.33 0.70 -24.37
CA ALA A 53 -0.45 0.18 -23.26
C ALA A 53 -1.66 1.05 -22.91
N LEU A 54 -1.46 2.37 -22.80
CA LEU A 54 -2.53 3.30 -22.44
C LEU A 54 -3.58 3.41 -23.54
N THR A 55 -3.19 3.40 -24.81
CA THR A 55 -4.14 3.45 -25.94
C THR A 55 -4.90 2.13 -26.09
N LYS A 56 -4.21 0.99 -26.00
CA LYS A 56 -4.82 -0.34 -26.20
C LYS A 56 -5.75 -0.76 -25.06
N TYR A 57 -5.40 -0.39 -23.82
CA TYR A 57 -6.11 -0.82 -22.62
C TYR A 57 -6.84 0.33 -21.90
N ALA A 58 -7.16 1.42 -22.61
CA ALA A 58 -7.84 2.58 -22.03
C ALA A 58 -9.15 2.20 -21.31
N ASP A 59 -10.04 1.48 -22.00
CA ASP A 59 -11.35 1.11 -21.44
C ASP A 59 -11.25 0.11 -20.30
N TYR A 60 -10.21 -0.73 -20.31
CA TYR A 60 -9.91 -1.64 -19.22
C TYR A 60 -9.46 -0.87 -17.97
N LEU A 61 -8.59 0.14 -18.15
CA LEU A 61 -8.14 1.01 -17.05
C LEU A 61 -9.31 1.83 -16.46
N ARG A 62 -10.23 2.34 -17.30
CA ARG A 62 -11.43 3.05 -16.82
C ARG A 62 -12.33 2.16 -15.99
N ARG A 63 -12.67 0.96 -16.49
CA ARG A 63 -13.48 -0.01 -15.74
C ARG A 63 -12.85 -0.39 -14.40
N ASN A 64 -11.55 -0.65 -14.38
CA ASN A 64 -10.86 -0.94 -13.12
C ASN A 64 -10.89 0.25 -12.17
N TYR A 65 -10.78 1.48 -12.68
CA TYR A 65 -10.88 2.67 -11.85
C TYR A 65 -12.28 2.83 -11.25
N GLU A 66 -13.34 2.55 -12.00
CA GLU A 66 -14.73 2.58 -11.50
C GLU A 66 -14.95 1.57 -10.37
N VAL A 67 -14.41 0.35 -10.50
CA VAL A 67 -14.51 -0.69 -9.46
C VAL A 67 -13.73 -0.31 -8.21
N LEU A 68 -12.54 0.28 -8.36
CA LEU A 68 -11.67 0.65 -7.24
C LEU A 68 -12.06 1.99 -6.60
N ALA A 69 -12.86 2.82 -7.27
CA ALA A 69 -13.28 4.11 -6.75
C ALA A 69 -14.44 3.94 -5.76
N LEU A 70 -14.27 4.47 -4.55
CA LEU A 70 -15.35 4.54 -3.58
C LEU A 70 -16.44 5.50 -4.06
N ARG A 71 -17.69 5.03 -4.07
CA ARG A 71 -18.86 5.89 -4.25
C ARG A 71 -18.98 6.86 -3.08
N ARG A 72 -19.21 8.14 -3.39
CA ARG A 72 -19.31 9.23 -2.40
C ARG A 72 -20.73 9.78 -2.27
N ASP A 73 -21.63 9.29 -3.11
CA ASP A 73 -23.00 9.73 -3.31
C ASP A 73 -24.01 8.69 -2.78
N VAL A 74 -23.60 7.89 -1.79
CA VAL A 74 -24.44 6.85 -1.22
C VAL A 74 -25.38 7.48 -0.20
N ASP A 75 -26.67 7.19 -0.34
CA ASP A 75 -27.71 7.63 0.58
C ASP A 75 -27.69 6.77 1.85
N VAL A 76 -26.83 7.16 2.80
CA VAL A 76 -26.63 6.44 4.05
C VAL A 76 -27.67 6.88 5.08
N HIS A 77 -28.59 5.97 5.40
CA HIS A 77 -29.54 6.14 6.49
C HIS A 77 -28.98 5.55 7.78
N LEU A 78 -28.64 6.42 8.73
CA LEU A 78 -28.20 6.00 10.06
C LEU A 78 -29.43 5.74 10.93
N GLN A 79 -29.43 4.58 11.60
CA GLN A 79 -30.44 4.26 12.61
C GLN A 79 -29.99 4.83 13.96
N GLU A 80 -30.93 5.33 14.77
CA GLU A 80 -30.63 5.99 16.05
C GLU A 80 -29.89 5.03 17.01
N GLU A 81 -30.23 3.74 16.99
CA GLU A 81 -29.57 2.71 17.80
C GLU A 81 -28.09 2.48 17.48
N TRP A 82 -27.61 2.96 16.33
CA TRP A 82 -26.18 2.92 15.96
C TRP A 82 -25.41 4.11 16.52
N LEU A 83 -26.11 5.19 16.89
CA LEU A 83 -25.54 6.46 17.35
C LEU A 83 -25.23 6.42 18.85
N LEU A 84 -24.52 5.37 19.28
CA LEU A 84 -24.07 5.25 20.65
C LEU A 84 -22.77 6.03 20.84
N GLU A 85 -22.67 6.76 21.95
CA GLU A 85 -21.38 7.28 22.38
C GLU A 85 -20.41 6.11 22.56
N ARG A 86 -19.21 6.29 22.01
CA ARG A 86 -18.14 5.30 22.17
C ARG A 86 -17.83 5.14 23.65
N ASP A 87 -17.92 3.91 24.16
CA ASP A 87 -17.48 3.59 25.52
C ASP A 87 -15.95 3.78 25.65
N THR A 88 -15.56 4.77 26.47
CA THR A 88 -14.15 5.10 26.73
C THR A 88 -13.63 4.49 28.04
N SER A 89 -14.47 3.74 28.77
CA SER A 89 -14.14 3.24 30.11
C SER A 89 -12.92 2.31 30.12
N ASN A 90 -12.68 1.58 29.02
CA ASN A 90 -11.58 0.62 28.89
C ASN A 90 -10.32 1.20 28.22
N ASP A 91 -10.34 2.45 27.78
CA ASP A 91 -9.25 3.03 26.97
C ASP A 91 -7.90 3.01 27.67
N ALA A 92 -7.88 3.46 28.93
CA ALA A 92 -6.66 3.50 29.72
C ALA A 92 -6.05 2.10 29.90
N ASN A 93 -6.90 1.07 30.05
CA ASN A 93 -6.47 -0.31 30.21
C ASN A 93 -5.95 -0.90 28.92
N VAL A 94 -6.65 -0.69 27.80
CA VAL A 94 -6.20 -1.11 26.47
C VAL A 94 -4.87 -0.43 26.12
N PHE A 95 -4.78 0.88 26.33
CA PHE A 95 -3.56 1.65 26.07
C PHE A 95 -2.39 1.14 26.93
N ASN A 96 -2.59 0.92 28.22
CA ASN A 96 -1.56 0.36 29.09
C ASN A 96 -1.12 -1.04 28.66
N ARG A 97 -2.06 -1.91 28.25
CA ARG A 97 -1.73 -3.25 27.77
C ARG A 97 -0.87 -3.21 26.52
N VAL A 98 -1.23 -2.37 25.55
CA VAL A 98 -0.44 -2.16 24.33
C VAL A 98 0.94 -1.61 24.68
N ARG A 99 1.02 -0.59 25.55
CA ARG A 99 2.29 -0.02 26.01
C ARG A 99 3.19 -1.06 26.67
N LEU A 100 2.64 -1.88 27.56
CA LEU A 100 3.39 -2.95 28.24
C LEU A 100 3.87 -4.00 27.24
N SER A 101 3.02 -4.43 26.29
CA SER A 101 3.41 -5.39 25.25
C SER A 101 4.50 -4.85 24.32
N LEU A 102 4.48 -3.55 24.00
CA LEU A 102 5.55 -2.91 23.23
C LEU A 102 6.86 -2.87 24.01
N ASN A 103 6.80 -2.53 25.29
CA ASN A 103 7.99 -2.48 26.14
C ASN A 103 8.61 -3.87 26.35
N SER A 104 7.80 -4.92 26.50
CA SER A 104 8.32 -6.29 26.63
C SER A 104 9.02 -6.74 25.35
N LYS A 105 8.40 -6.54 24.18
CA LYS A 105 9.01 -6.85 22.88
C LYS A 105 10.31 -6.08 22.64
N LYS A 106 10.37 -4.82 23.09
CA LYS A 106 11.59 -4.01 23.01
C LYS A 106 12.72 -4.64 23.84
N LEU A 107 12.42 -5.08 25.06
CA LEU A 107 13.40 -5.70 25.95
C LEU A 107 13.91 -7.04 25.38
N GLU A 108 13.03 -7.87 24.83
CA GLU A 108 13.39 -9.11 24.15
C GLU A 108 14.39 -8.85 23.02
N LEU A 109 14.12 -7.86 22.16
CA LEU A 109 15.02 -7.50 21.05
C LEU A 109 16.40 -7.00 21.55
N GLU A 110 16.42 -6.20 22.63
CA GLU A 110 17.68 -5.74 23.22
C GLU A 110 18.51 -6.89 23.83
N LEU A 111 17.85 -7.89 24.42
CA LEU A 111 18.50 -9.10 24.93
C LEU A 111 19.09 -9.95 23.80
N ASP A 112 18.31 -10.19 22.74
CA ASP A 112 18.75 -10.96 21.57
C ASP A 112 19.98 -10.31 20.90
N LEU A 113 19.97 -8.98 20.76
CA LEU A 113 21.12 -8.23 20.22
C LEU A 113 22.37 -8.35 21.09
N ARG A 114 22.21 -8.30 22.43
CA ARG A 114 23.34 -8.46 23.37
C ARG A 114 23.92 -9.87 23.34
N LEU A 115 23.07 -10.89 23.26
CA LEU A 115 23.48 -12.29 23.13
C LEU A 115 24.22 -12.52 21.81
N ALA A 116 23.71 -12.00 20.70
CA ALA A 116 24.38 -12.11 19.40
C ALA A 116 25.76 -11.45 19.40
N ALA A 117 25.90 -10.29 20.05
CA ALA A 117 27.18 -9.60 20.19
C ALA A 117 28.19 -10.35 21.06
N GLN A 118 27.73 -10.97 22.17
CA GLN A 118 28.59 -11.80 23.02
C GLN A 118 29.06 -13.06 22.31
N ASN A 119 28.17 -13.78 21.62
CA ASN A 119 28.54 -14.98 20.87
C ASN A 119 29.53 -14.67 19.74
N SER A 120 29.33 -13.58 19.01
CA SER A 120 30.29 -13.15 17.98
C SER A 120 31.65 -12.77 18.57
N ALA A 121 31.71 -12.17 19.75
CA ALA A 121 32.98 -11.85 20.41
C ALA A 121 33.70 -13.12 20.91
N GLN A 122 32.94 -14.11 21.40
CA GLN A 122 33.48 -15.42 21.81
C GLN A 122 34.03 -16.21 20.62
N ASP A 123 33.30 -16.28 19.51
CA ASP A 123 33.75 -16.95 18.29
C ASP A 123 35.08 -16.35 17.75
N LEU A 124 35.25 -15.03 17.84
CA LEU A 124 36.49 -14.36 17.46
C LEU A 124 37.66 -14.70 18.39
N LEU A 125 37.42 -14.84 19.68
CA LEU A 125 38.45 -15.26 20.65
C LEU A 125 38.84 -16.73 20.43
N ASP A 126 37.87 -17.60 20.20
CA ASP A 126 38.08 -19.03 19.97
C ASP A 126 38.77 -19.32 18.61
N THR A 127 38.76 -18.37 17.68
CA THR A 127 39.51 -18.47 16.40
C THR A 127 40.98 -18.03 16.54
N ILE A 128 41.32 -17.24 17.56
CA ILE A 128 42.67 -16.68 17.76
C ILE A 128 43.54 -17.56 18.68
N ILE A 129 42.92 -18.41 19.52
CA ILE A 129 43.58 -19.37 20.42
C ILE A 129 43.66 -20.75 19.74
#